data_AF-A0A352B519-F1
#
_entry.id   AF-A0A352B519-F1
#
_cell.length_a   1.000
_cell.length_b   1.000
_cell.length_c   1.000
_cell.angle_alpha   90.00
_cell.angle_beta   90.00
_cell.angle_gamma   90.00
#
_symmetry.space_group_name_H-M   'P 1'
#
loop_
_entity.id
_entity.type
_entity.pdbx_description
1 polymer ?
#
loop_
_entity_poly.entity_id
_entity_poly.type
_entity_poly.pdbx_seq_one_letter_code
_entity_poly.pdbx_strand_id
1 'polypeptide(L)'
;MDRLAHLAEQYPELPARALLKAHLLFEGIRFNGAVGEAGRWALPSFKPYTPSVAERAARLPATVPIPYLMHLAEGELVRVKCDPESPYEVVAEGDRTHLLLDGEVLEPITFQRRPQWMAKTTADGHPTASAGLSQHGDMLVINPAPGCDFFTERDAAGHSLHCSFCAYGRPDERSRALGQVAGQGPIAADGLARVVEATLAAIPEVRHIYLVAGSLTDSHAEAERYLQLTEALIGAGVTLPITAGPSALARADTAALKQAGAAAV
;
A
#
# COMPACT_ATOMS: atom_id res chain seq x y z
N MET A 1 -21.01 -10.34 15.71
CA MET A 1 -20.15 -10.97 16.77
C MET A 1 -19.93 -12.46 16.56
N ASP A 2 -20.97 -13.22 16.18
CA ASP A 2 -20.92 -14.67 15.97
C ASP A 2 -19.80 -15.13 15.02
N ARG A 3 -19.51 -14.33 13.99
CA ARG A 3 -18.42 -14.58 13.02
C ARG A 3 -17.03 -14.70 13.65
N LEU A 4 -16.69 -13.77 14.55
CA LEU A 4 -15.38 -13.77 15.21
C LEU A 4 -15.27 -14.90 16.25
N ALA A 5 -16.38 -15.22 16.92
CA ALA A 5 -16.44 -16.36 17.82
C ALA A 5 -16.21 -17.68 17.06
N HIS A 6 -16.87 -17.85 15.90
CA HIS A 6 -16.65 -19.01 15.04
C HIS A 6 -15.18 -19.14 14.58
N LEU A 7 -14.54 -18.04 14.20
CA LEU A 7 -13.11 -18.03 13.87
C LEU A 7 -12.23 -18.42 15.07
N ALA A 8 -12.58 -17.97 16.27
CA ALA A 8 -11.83 -18.32 17.49
C ALA A 8 -12.00 -19.80 17.86
N GLU A 9 -13.16 -20.40 17.59
CA GLU A 9 -13.37 -21.85 17.74
C GLU A 9 -12.57 -22.66 16.71
N GLN A 10 -12.50 -22.17 15.46
CA GLN A 10 -11.78 -22.83 14.37
C GLN A 10 -10.25 -22.71 14.52
N TYR A 11 -9.76 -21.59 15.04
CA TYR A 11 -8.34 -21.27 15.19
C TYR A 11 -8.02 -20.83 16.63
N PRO A 12 -8.18 -21.73 17.63
CA PRO A 12 -8.06 -21.41 19.04
C PRO A 12 -6.65 -21.02 19.48
N GLU A 13 -5.63 -21.34 18.68
CA GLU A 13 -4.24 -20.97 18.90
C GLU A 13 -3.94 -19.51 18.52
N LEU A 14 -4.79 -18.88 17.73
CA LEU A 14 -4.59 -17.51 17.27
C LEU A 14 -5.21 -16.49 18.23
N PRO A 15 -4.50 -15.41 18.58
CA PRO A 15 -5.09 -14.34 19.38
C PRO A 15 -6.30 -13.70 18.68
N ALA A 16 -7.32 -13.34 19.45
CA ALA A 16 -8.54 -12.72 18.92
C ALA A 16 -8.28 -11.49 18.03
N ARG A 17 -7.27 -10.67 18.38
CA ARG A 17 -6.86 -9.51 17.57
C ARG A 17 -6.29 -9.89 16.20
N ALA A 18 -5.52 -10.99 16.13
CA ALA A 18 -5.02 -11.52 14.87
C ALA A 18 -6.16 -12.02 13.97
N LEU A 19 -7.15 -12.69 14.57
CA LEU A 19 -8.35 -13.15 13.87
C LEU A 19 -9.19 -11.99 13.34
N LEU A 20 -9.42 -10.96 14.15
CA LEU A 20 -10.11 -9.74 13.71
C LEU A 20 -9.38 -9.08 12.54
N LYS A 21 -8.07 -8.88 12.67
CA LYS A 21 -7.27 -8.26 11.62
C LYS A 21 -7.29 -9.07 10.32
N ALA A 22 -7.17 -10.39 10.41
CA ALA A 22 -7.27 -11.28 9.27
C ALA A 22 -8.66 -11.22 8.63
N HIS A 23 -9.73 -11.28 9.43
CA HIS A 23 -11.09 -11.20 8.93
C HIS A 23 -11.37 -9.86 8.25
N LEU A 24 -10.96 -8.73 8.81
CA LEU A 24 -11.03 -7.42 8.16
C LEU A 24 -10.24 -7.36 6.84
N LEU A 25 -9.07 -8.01 6.79
CA LEU A 25 -8.27 -8.10 5.56
C LEU A 25 -9.02 -8.85 4.45
N PHE A 26 -9.80 -9.89 4.79
CA PHE A 26 -10.56 -10.70 3.83
C PHE A 26 -11.92 -10.13 3.49
N GLU A 27 -12.64 -9.54 4.43
CA GLU A 27 -13.99 -9.00 4.23
C GLU A 27 -13.97 -7.53 3.79
N GLY A 28 -12.97 -6.76 4.20
CA GLY A 28 -12.97 -5.31 4.01
C GLY A 28 -14.05 -4.62 4.85
N ILE A 29 -14.43 -3.40 4.45
CA ILE A 29 -15.52 -2.62 5.05
C ILE A 29 -16.51 -2.18 3.96
N ARG A 30 -17.77 -1.91 4.32
CA ARG A 30 -18.70 -1.29 3.37
C ARG A 30 -18.31 0.16 3.09
N PHE A 31 -18.41 0.55 1.82
CA PHE A 31 -18.32 1.97 1.48
C PHE A 31 -19.59 2.69 1.96
N ASN A 32 -19.41 3.82 2.65
CA ASN A 32 -20.50 4.69 3.06
C ASN A 32 -20.02 6.15 3.16
N GLY A 33 -20.90 7.06 3.60
CA GLY A 33 -20.59 8.48 3.73
C GLY A 33 -19.40 8.78 4.66
N ALA A 34 -19.25 8.04 5.77
CA ALA A 34 -18.15 8.23 6.72
C ALA A 34 -16.79 7.84 6.10
N VAL A 35 -16.75 6.73 5.35
CA VAL A 35 -15.53 6.32 4.62
C VAL A 35 -15.20 7.32 3.51
N GLY A 36 -16.20 7.78 2.76
CA GLY A 36 -16.02 8.80 1.71
C GLY A 36 -15.57 10.15 2.26
N GLU A 37 -16.04 10.54 3.45
CA GLU A 37 -15.55 11.71 4.18
C GLU A 37 -14.08 11.57 4.53
N ALA A 38 -13.72 10.45 5.17
CA ALA A 38 -12.37 10.17 5.59
C ALA A 38 -11.38 10.17 4.42
N GLY A 39 -11.79 9.68 3.25
CA GLY A 39 -10.96 9.67 2.03
C GLY A 39 -10.47 11.06 1.60
N ARG A 40 -11.13 12.15 2.03
CA ARG A 40 -10.73 13.52 1.67
C ARG A 40 -9.55 14.06 2.46
N TRP A 41 -9.31 13.56 3.67
CA TRP A 41 -8.24 14.05 4.56
C TRP A 41 -7.24 12.97 4.98
N ALA A 42 -7.63 11.69 4.97
CA ALA A 42 -6.76 10.58 5.33
C ALA A 42 -5.68 10.31 4.27
N LEU A 43 -4.68 9.51 4.65
CA LEU A 43 -3.71 8.94 3.72
C LEU A 43 -4.47 8.24 2.58
N PRO A 44 -4.30 8.66 1.32
CA PRO A 44 -5.14 8.16 0.23
C PRO A 44 -4.76 6.73 -0.13
N SER A 45 -5.77 5.88 -0.32
CA SER A 45 -5.55 4.52 -0.81
C SER A 45 -5.00 4.55 -2.23
N PHE A 46 -3.99 3.72 -2.45
CA PHE A 46 -3.49 3.39 -3.79
C PHE A 46 -4.58 2.83 -4.70
N LYS A 47 -5.51 2.03 -4.17
CA LYS A 47 -6.64 1.50 -4.92
C LYS A 47 -7.91 2.22 -4.44
N PRO A 48 -8.41 3.24 -5.16
CA PRO A 48 -9.65 3.91 -4.78
C PRO A 48 -10.84 2.95 -4.87
N TYR A 49 -11.95 3.31 -4.24
CA TYR A 49 -13.20 2.56 -4.39
C TYR A 49 -13.75 2.76 -5.80
N THR A 50 -14.20 1.68 -6.43
CA THR A 50 -14.89 1.70 -7.72
C THR A 50 -16.36 1.37 -7.49
N PRO A 51 -17.26 2.38 -7.49
CA PRO A 51 -18.67 2.12 -7.25
C PRO A 51 -19.29 1.24 -8.34
N SER A 52 -20.31 0.46 -7.99
CA SER A 52 -21.14 -0.31 -8.90
C SER A 52 -21.89 0.58 -9.91
N VAL A 53 -22.49 -0.03 -10.95
CA VAL A 53 -23.32 0.68 -11.93
C VAL A 53 -24.47 1.43 -11.25
N ALA A 54 -25.12 0.79 -10.27
CA ALA A 54 -26.23 1.38 -9.52
C ALA A 54 -25.78 2.59 -8.68
N GLU A 55 -24.66 2.48 -7.98
CA GLU A 55 -24.10 3.59 -7.20
C GLU A 55 -23.65 4.77 -8.07
N ARG A 56 -23.11 4.51 -9.27
CA ARG A 56 -22.79 5.57 -10.23
C ARG A 56 -24.05 6.26 -10.76
N ALA A 57 -25.13 5.52 -10.99
CA ALA A 57 -26.44 6.11 -11.33
C ALA A 57 -26.97 7.00 -10.20
N ALA A 58 -26.62 6.69 -8.94
CA ALA A 58 -26.85 7.53 -7.77
C ALA A 58 -25.84 8.68 -7.59
N ARG A 59 -25.10 9.03 -8.66
CA ARG A 59 -24.16 10.16 -8.77
C ARG A 59 -22.81 10.00 -8.07
N LEU A 60 -22.39 8.79 -7.70
CA LEU A 60 -20.98 8.59 -7.36
C LEU A 60 -20.08 8.68 -8.61
N PRO A 61 -18.88 9.29 -8.49
CA PRO A 61 -17.91 9.33 -9.58
C PRO A 61 -17.41 7.92 -9.93
N ALA A 62 -16.70 7.80 -11.06
CA ALA A 62 -16.15 6.52 -11.52
C ALA A 62 -15.19 5.87 -10.50
N THR A 63 -14.48 6.69 -9.72
CA THR A 63 -13.68 6.26 -8.57
C THR A 63 -13.85 7.24 -7.43
N VAL A 64 -13.85 6.73 -6.19
CA VAL A 64 -13.97 7.53 -4.95
C VAL A 64 -12.70 7.32 -4.11
N PRO A 65 -12.01 8.40 -3.69
CA PRO A 65 -10.92 8.30 -2.74
C PRO A 65 -11.40 7.69 -1.42
N ILE A 66 -10.64 6.74 -0.90
CA ILE A 66 -10.87 6.14 0.42
C ILE A 66 -9.58 6.21 1.24
N PRO A 67 -9.66 6.18 2.58
CA PRO A 67 -8.49 6.04 3.42
C PRO A 67 -7.70 4.79 3.05
N TYR A 68 -6.38 4.82 3.20
CA TYR A 68 -5.55 3.66 2.93
C TYR A 68 -5.44 2.73 4.14
N LEU A 69 -5.35 3.32 5.33
CA LEU A 69 -5.01 2.63 6.55
C LEU A 69 -5.91 3.10 7.70
N MET A 70 -6.30 2.14 8.53
CA MET A 70 -7.15 2.30 9.70
C MET A 70 -6.43 1.71 10.91
N HIS A 71 -6.41 2.46 12.01
CA HIS A 71 -5.95 2.00 13.32
C HIS A 71 -7.14 1.47 14.10
N LEU A 72 -6.97 0.27 14.65
CA LEU A 72 -7.87 -0.32 15.64
C LEU A 72 -7.51 0.18 17.06
N ALA A 73 -8.34 -0.15 18.04
CA ALA A 73 -8.25 0.40 19.41
C ALA A 73 -6.94 0.05 20.12
N GLU A 74 -6.34 -1.10 19.81
CA GLU A 74 -5.06 -1.55 20.40
C GLU A 74 -3.84 -1.18 19.51
N GLY A 75 -4.04 -0.32 18.51
CA GLY A 75 -2.98 0.24 17.68
C GLY A 75 -2.66 -0.57 16.42
N GLU A 76 -3.36 -1.67 16.17
CA GLU A 76 -3.15 -2.45 14.95
C GLU A 76 -3.52 -1.65 13.71
N LEU A 77 -2.66 -1.76 12.70
CA LEU A 77 -2.88 -1.14 11.40
C LEU A 77 -3.52 -2.13 10.44
N VAL A 78 -4.64 -1.74 9.85
CA VAL A 78 -5.41 -2.52 8.87
C VAL A 78 -5.50 -1.74 7.55
N ARG A 79 -5.24 -2.42 6.44
CA ARG A 79 -5.44 -1.85 5.11
C ARG A 79 -6.93 -1.78 4.81
N VAL A 80 -7.38 -0.59 4.44
CA VAL A 80 -8.77 -0.36 4.06
C VAL A 80 -8.99 -0.85 2.63
N LYS A 81 -10.01 -1.69 2.47
CA LYS A 81 -10.59 -2.04 1.18
C LYS A 81 -12.10 -1.99 1.33
N CYS A 82 -12.79 -1.57 0.29
CA CYS A 82 -14.25 -1.53 0.31
C CYS A 82 -14.82 -2.76 -0.41
N ASP A 83 -15.76 -3.43 0.23
CA ASP A 83 -16.56 -4.51 -0.32
C ASP A 83 -18.05 -4.25 0.02
N PRO A 84 -18.95 -4.17 -0.98
CA PRO A 84 -20.38 -3.98 -0.74
C PRO A 84 -21.00 -5.07 0.16
N GLU A 85 -20.47 -6.29 0.11
CA GLU A 85 -21.00 -7.43 0.87
C GLU A 85 -20.36 -7.57 2.26
N SER A 86 -19.41 -6.69 2.60
CA SER A 86 -18.74 -6.73 3.90
C SER A 86 -19.76 -6.64 5.05
N PRO A 87 -19.59 -7.44 6.13
CA PRO A 87 -20.39 -7.30 7.34
C PRO A 87 -19.92 -6.11 8.21
N TYR A 88 -18.81 -5.46 7.84
CA TYR A 88 -18.24 -4.35 8.57
C TYR A 88 -18.71 -3.00 8.04
N GLU A 89 -19.02 -2.09 8.96
CA GLU A 89 -19.37 -0.72 8.64
C GLU A 89 -18.58 0.27 9.48
N VAL A 90 -18.45 1.49 8.98
CA VAL A 90 -17.86 2.60 9.74
C VAL A 90 -18.92 3.64 10.02
N VAL A 91 -19.12 3.99 11.29
CA VAL A 91 -20.02 5.08 11.68
C VAL A 91 -19.22 6.22 12.29
N ALA A 92 -19.61 7.45 11.96
CA ALA A 92 -19.04 8.66 12.54
C ALA A 92 -20.08 9.32 13.46
N GLU A 93 -19.71 9.54 14.70
CA GLU A 93 -20.53 10.18 15.73
C GLU A 93 -19.76 11.37 16.30
N GLY A 94 -20.03 12.57 15.78
CA GLY A 94 -19.27 13.76 16.12
C GLY A 94 -17.80 13.64 15.66
N ASP A 95 -16.88 13.66 16.62
CA ASP A 95 -15.43 13.51 16.40
C ASP A 95 -14.95 12.06 16.50
N ARG A 96 -15.83 11.12 16.85
CA ARG A 96 -15.51 9.70 17.03
C ARG A 96 -15.91 8.90 15.81
N THR A 97 -15.13 7.85 15.55
CA THR A 97 -15.42 6.89 14.49
C THR A 97 -15.35 5.49 15.08
N HIS A 98 -16.36 4.68 14.79
CA HIS A 98 -16.45 3.30 15.28
C HIS A 98 -16.56 2.34 14.11
N LEU A 99 -15.96 1.16 14.29
CA LEU A 99 -16.16 0.01 13.43
C LEU A 99 -17.32 -0.82 13.99
N LEU A 100 -18.26 -1.16 13.12
CA LEU A 100 -19.37 -2.06 13.42
C LEU A 100 -19.12 -3.41 12.75
N LEU A 101 -19.65 -4.47 13.36
CA LEU A 101 -19.72 -5.80 12.78
C LEU A 101 -21.15 -6.33 12.91
N ASP A 102 -21.79 -6.61 11.78
CA ASP A 102 -23.19 -7.05 11.72
C ASP A 102 -24.16 -6.03 12.40
N GLY A 103 -23.87 -4.74 12.30
CA GLY A 103 -24.67 -3.65 12.87
C GLY A 103 -24.38 -3.30 14.33
N GLU A 104 -23.59 -4.10 15.03
CA GLU A 104 -23.19 -3.87 16.43
C GLU A 104 -21.84 -3.17 16.50
N VAL A 105 -21.69 -2.20 17.41
CA VAL A 105 -20.41 -1.49 17.62
C VAL A 105 -19.37 -2.48 18.14
N LEU A 106 -18.27 -2.61 17.41
CA LEU A 106 -17.15 -3.47 17.78
C LEU A 106 -16.10 -2.70 18.57
N GLU A 107 -15.52 -1.66 17.99
CA GLU A 107 -14.48 -0.85 18.64
C GLU A 107 -14.32 0.54 17.99
N PRO A 108 -13.75 1.53 18.71
CA PRO A 108 -13.34 2.79 18.10
C PRO A 108 -12.18 2.57 17.12
N ILE A 109 -12.17 3.37 16.06
CA ILE A 109 -11.11 3.38 15.05
C ILE A 109 -10.64 4.80 14.75
N THR A 110 -9.47 4.92 14.14
CA THR A 110 -9.07 6.15 13.46
C THR A 110 -8.49 5.86 12.09
N PHE A 111 -8.66 6.75 11.13
CA PHE A 111 -7.95 6.65 9.86
C PHE A 111 -6.61 7.34 9.93
N GLN A 112 -5.59 6.74 9.30
CA GLN A 112 -4.27 7.34 9.26
C GLN A 112 -4.30 8.68 8.53
N ARG A 113 -3.80 9.72 9.20
CA ARG A 113 -3.66 11.05 8.59
C ARG A 113 -2.55 11.03 7.54
N ARG A 114 -2.62 11.96 6.59
CA ARG A 114 -1.50 12.23 5.67
C ARG A 114 -0.28 12.68 6.48
N PRO A 115 0.87 12.01 6.36
CA PRO A 115 2.12 12.49 6.94
C PRO A 115 2.47 13.89 6.46
N GLN A 116 3.17 14.66 7.30
CA GLN A 116 3.48 16.06 6.97
C GLN A 116 4.41 16.15 5.76
N TRP A 117 5.32 15.18 5.60
CA TRP A 117 6.23 15.15 4.46
C TRP A 117 5.49 15.10 3.12
N MET A 118 4.30 14.50 3.01
CA MET A 118 3.53 14.43 1.76
C MET A 118 3.04 15.79 1.23
N ALA A 119 2.99 16.81 2.10
CA ALA A 119 2.62 18.18 1.71
C ALA A 119 3.81 18.97 1.12
N LYS A 120 5.03 18.42 1.18
CA LYS A 120 6.25 19.07 0.66
C LYS A 120 6.40 18.85 -0.85
N THR A 121 7.24 19.67 -1.45
CA THR A 121 7.67 19.55 -2.85
C THR A 121 9.15 19.17 -2.92
N THR A 122 9.52 18.41 -3.95
CA THR A 122 10.91 18.16 -4.35
C THR A 122 11.55 19.44 -4.87
N ALA A 123 12.88 19.44 -5.00
CA ALA A 123 13.66 20.58 -5.47
C ALA A 123 13.27 21.05 -6.89
N ASP A 124 12.79 20.12 -7.72
CA ASP A 124 12.30 20.39 -9.07
C ASP A 124 10.80 20.69 -9.14
N GLY A 125 10.14 20.89 -7.99
CA GLY A 125 8.76 21.38 -7.90
C GLY A 125 7.67 20.31 -7.94
N HIS A 126 8.00 19.01 -7.92
CA HIS A 126 6.99 17.94 -7.88
C HIS A 126 6.50 17.70 -6.45
N PRO A 127 5.21 17.37 -6.23
CA PRO A 127 4.74 16.95 -4.92
C PRO A 127 5.45 15.67 -4.46
N THR A 128 5.96 15.64 -3.23
CA THR A 128 6.55 14.40 -2.67
C THR A 128 5.56 13.25 -2.59
N ALA A 129 4.26 13.55 -2.48
CA ALA A 129 3.17 12.57 -2.55
C ALA A 129 3.12 11.78 -3.87
N SER A 130 3.72 12.27 -4.95
CA SER A 130 3.79 11.56 -6.25
C SER A 130 5.08 10.75 -6.43
N ALA A 131 5.95 10.70 -5.41
CA ALA A 131 7.24 10.00 -5.49
C ALA A 131 7.13 8.48 -5.23
N GLY A 132 5.93 7.88 -5.24
CA GLY A 132 5.76 6.45 -5.03
C GLY A 132 6.02 5.99 -3.59
N LEU A 133 5.80 6.86 -2.60
CA LEU A 133 5.99 6.57 -1.18
C LEU A 133 4.66 6.46 -0.45
N SER A 134 4.61 5.61 0.58
CA SER A 134 3.54 5.60 1.57
C SER A 134 4.08 5.21 2.94
N GLN A 135 3.45 5.70 4.00
CA GLN A 135 3.87 5.40 5.36
C GLN A 135 2.86 4.48 6.04
N HIS A 136 3.34 3.37 6.59
CA HIS A 136 2.55 2.35 7.30
C HIS A 136 3.04 2.30 8.75
N GLY A 137 2.45 3.10 9.63
CA GLY A 137 2.98 3.28 10.99
C GLY A 137 4.38 3.90 10.95
N ASP A 138 5.38 3.18 11.45
CA ASP A 138 6.80 3.58 11.44
C ASP A 138 7.59 2.97 10.26
N MET A 139 6.92 2.33 9.32
CA MET A 139 7.52 1.80 8.08
C MET A 139 7.28 2.76 6.92
N LEU A 140 8.33 3.10 6.16
CA LEU A 140 8.19 3.74 4.86
C LEU A 140 8.18 2.68 3.76
N VAL A 141 7.09 2.58 3.01
CA VAL A 141 6.98 1.73 1.82
C VAL A 141 7.35 2.56 0.59
N ILE A 142 8.36 2.11 -0.15
CA ILE A 142 8.81 2.72 -1.40
C ILE A 142 8.42 1.81 -2.55
N ASN A 143 7.52 2.31 -3.39
CA ASN A 143 7.02 1.65 -4.58
C ASN A 143 6.94 2.65 -5.75
N PRO A 144 8.04 2.84 -6.51
CA PRO A 144 8.02 3.71 -7.67
C PRO A 144 7.40 3.03 -8.90
N ALA A 145 7.23 1.71 -8.90
CA ALA A 145 6.74 0.98 -10.06
C ALA A 145 5.31 1.43 -10.46
N PRO A 146 5.01 1.53 -11.77
CA PRO A 146 3.70 2.00 -12.24
C PRO A 146 2.59 0.99 -11.96
N GLY A 147 2.96 -0.29 -11.78
CA GLY A 147 2.11 -1.41 -11.38
C GLY A 147 2.85 -2.73 -11.51
N CYS A 148 2.13 -3.85 -11.45
CA CYS A 148 2.69 -5.21 -11.54
C CYS A 148 2.47 -5.77 -12.94
N ASP A 149 3.56 -6.23 -13.57
CA ASP A 149 3.50 -6.77 -14.94
C ASP A 149 2.72 -8.10 -14.95
N PHE A 150 2.83 -8.92 -13.91
CA PHE A 150 2.04 -10.16 -13.77
C PHE A 150 0.53 -9.90 -13.82
N PHE A 151 0.05 -8.69 -13.53
CA PHE A 151 -1.35 -8.34 -13.66
C PHE A 151 -1.84 -8.39 -15.12
N THR A 152 -0.98 -7.99 -16.06
CA THR A 152 -1.31 -7.88 -17.49
C THR A 152 -0.76 -9.03 -18.33
N GLU A 153 0.32 -9.66 -17.88
CA GLU A 153 1.02 -10.71 -18.61
C GLU A 153 0.30 -12.06 -18.60
N ARG A 154 0.63 -12.86 -19.62
CA ARG A 154 0.12 -14.22 -19.83
C ARG A 154 1.28 -15.17 -20.11
N ASP A 155 1.13 -16.43 -19.69
CA ASP A 155 2.08 -17.49 -20.06
C ASP A 155 1.97 -17.86 -21.55
N ALA A 156 2.85 -18.75 -22.02
CA ALA A 156 2.86 -19.23 -23.40
C ALA A 156 1.57 -19.97 -23.82
N ALA A 157 0.78 -20.45 -22.86
CA ALA A 157 -0.51 -21.10 -23.08
C ALA A 157 -1.69 -20.12 -22.98
N GLY A 158 -1.43 -18.83 -22.73
CA GLY A 158 -2.43 -17.77 -22.61
C GLY A 158 -3.07 -17.64 -21.23
N HIS A 159 -2.62 -18.39 -20.21
CA HIS A 159 -3.11 -18.24 -18.84
C HIS A 159 -2.61 -16.93 -18.24
N SER A 160 -3.46 -16.26 -17.47
CA SER A 160 -3.05 -15.04 -16.77
C SER A 160 -2.03 -15.36 -15.69
N LEU A 161 -0.99 -14.54 -15.60
CA LEU A 161 0.00 -14.64 -14.53
C LEU A 161 -0.44 -13.92 -13.24
N HIS A 162 -1.63 -13.31 -13.24
CA HIS A 162 -2.12 -12.51 -12.14
C HIS A 162 -2.41 -13.35 -10.90
N CYS A 163 -1.76 -13.00 -9.78
CA CYS A 163 -2.03 -13.63 -8.49
C CYS A 163 -3.47 -13.34 -8.03
N SER A 164 -4.28 -14.38 -7.82
CA SER A 164 -5.70 -14.26 -7.43
C SER A 164 -5.95 -13.49 -6.13
N PHE A 165 -4.95 -13.40 -5.26
CA PHE A 165 -5.02 -12.72 -3.96
C PHE A 165 -4.49 -11.27 -3.98
N CYS A 166 -3.88 -10.81 -5.08
CA CYS A 166 -3.12 -9.56 -5.07
C CYS A 166 -4.01 -8.31 -5.12
N ALA A 167 -3.70 -7.32 -4.27
CA ALA A 167 -4.39 -6.03 -4.19
C ALA A 167 -3.53 -4.84 -4.66
N TYR A 168 -2.41 -5.11 -5.35
CA TYR A 168 -1.50 -4.09 -5.86
C TYR A 168 -2.03 -3.41 -7.14
N GLY A 169 -2.65 -4.21 -8.02
CA GLY A 169 -3.43 -3.72 -9.15
C GLY A 169 -2.65 -3.59 -10.47
N ARG A 170 -3.32 -2.99 -11.45
CA ARG A 170 -2.80 -2.74 -12.80
C ARG A 170 -1.79 -1.59 -12.80
N PRO A 171 -0.86 -1.56 -13.78
CA PRO A 171 -0.17 -0.35 -14.15
C PRO A 171 -1.15 0.82 -14.34
N ASP A 172 -0.91 1.92 -13.66
CA ASP A 172 -1.69 3.14 -13.81
C ASP A 172 -0.83 4.41 -13.70
N GLU A 173 -1.48 5.57 -13.74
CA GLU A 173 -0.83 6.86 -13.88
C GLU A 173 -0.06 7.31 -12.62
N ARG A 174 -0.16 6.59 -11.50
CA ARG A 174 0.39 7.02 -10.19
C ARG A 174 1.90 7.25 -10.21
N SER A 175 2.63 6.59 -11.11
CA SER A 175 4.09 6.76 -11.26
C SER A 175 4.50 7.61 -12.46
N ARG A 176 3.58 8.32 -13.13
CA ARG A 176 3.91 9.26 -14.22
C ARG A 176 4.88 10.34 -13.76
N ALA A 177 4.71 10.82 -12.53
CA ALA A 177 5.62 11.81 -11.93
C ALA A 177 7.05 11.28 -11.76
N LEU A 178 7.28 9.97 -11.90
CA LEU A 178 8.60 9.35 -11.85
C LEU A 178 9.10 8.93 -13.24
N GLY A 179 8.38 9.29 -14.31
CA GLY A 179 8.69 8.90 -15.68
C GLY A 179 8.65 7.38 -15.92
N GLN A 180 7.98 6.63 -15.05
CA GLN A 180 7.98 5.17 -15.10
C GLN A 180 7.06 4.62 -16.19
N VAL A 181 7.52 3.57 -16.85
CA VAL A 181 6.81 2.87 -17.93
C VAL A 181 6.70 1.39 -17.57
N ALA A 182 5.53 0.79 -17.80
CA ALA A 182 5.30 -0.63 -17.56
C ALA A 182 6.29 -1.49 -18.36
N GLY A 183 6.77 -2.60 -17.79
CA GLY A 183 7.78 -3.46 -18.41
C GLY A 183 9.20 -2.89 -18.48
N GLN A 184 9.45 -1.66 -18.02
CA GLN A 184 10.82 -1.11 -17.91
C GLN A 184 11.32 -1.25 -16.48
N GLY A 185 12.59 -1.64 -16.30
CA GLY A 185 13.22 -1.81 -15.00
C GLY A 185 13.73 -0.50 -14.40
N PRO A 186 14.83 0.09 -14.92
CA PRO A 186 15.48 1.23 -14.30
C PRO A 186 14.59 2.47 -14.13
N ILE A 187 14.82 3.20 -13.05
CA ILE A 187 14.22 4.50 -12.78
C ILE A 187 15.11 5.57 -13.43
N ALA A 188 14.51 6.50 -14.18
CA ALA A 188 15.23 7.64 -14.73
C ALA A 188 15.84 8.48 -13.61
N ALA A 189 17.00 9.11 -13.86
CA ALA A 189 17.76 9.84 -12.84
C ALA A 189 16.91 10.88 -12.08
N ASP A 190 16.11 11.68 -12.80
CA ASP A 190 15.22 12.67 -12.19
C ASP A 190 14.16 12.02 -11.30
N GLY A 191 13.59 10.89 -11.72
CA GLY A 191 12.64 10.12 -10.92
C GLY A 191 13.27 9.55 -9.66
N LEU A 192 14.49 9.02 -9.78
CA LEU A 192 15.26 8.49 -8.65
C LEU A 192 15.59 9.59 -7.64
N ALA A 193 16.00 10.76 -8.10
CA ALA A 193 16.24 11.92 -7.25
C ALA A 193 14.98 12.32 -6.45
N ARG A 194 13.80 12.36 -7.10
CA ARG A 194 12.53 12.63 -6.42
C ARG A 194 12.20 11.60 -5.33
N VAL A 195 12.44 10.30 -5.60
CA VAL A 195 12.25 9.23 -4.60
C VAL A 195 13.17 9.43 -3.41
N VAL A 196 14.45 9.74 -3.65
CA VAL A 196 15.44 9.98 -2.59
C VAL A 196 15.05 11.20 -1.75
N GLU A 197 14.73 12.33 -2.37
CA GLU A 197 14.31 13.54 -1.66
C GLU A 197 13.07 13.32 -0.79
N ALA A 198 12.05 12.65 -1.34
CA ALA A 198 10.84 12.32 -0.60
C ALA A 198 11.13 11.34 0.56
N THR A 199 12.07 10.41 0.37
CA THR A 199 12.51 9.49 1.43
C THR A 199 13.20 10.23 2.56
N LEU A 200 14.15 11.12 2.24
CA LEU A 200 14.85 11.94 3.24
C LEU A 200 13.87 12.82 4.02
N ALA A 201 12.83 13.34 3.37
CA ALA A 201 11.80 14.12 4.02
C ALA A 201 10.94 13.32 5.01
N ALA A 202 10.80 12.01 4.79
CA ALA A 202 10.01 11.09 5.61
C ALA A 202 10.79 10.48 6.78
N ILE A 203 12.13 10.40 6.71
CA ILE A 203 13.00 9.78 7.73
C ILE A 203 12.65 10.14 9.18
N PRO A 204 12.36 11.41 9.54
CA PRO A 204 12.05 11.77 10.93
C PRO A 204 10.83 11.03 11.51
N GLU A 205 9.91 10.57 10.66
CA GLU A 205 8.63 9.96 11.03
C GLU A 205 8.65 8.42 10.98
N VAL A 206 9.75 7.79 10.54
CA VAL A 206 9.85 6.34 10.32
C VAL A 206 11.08 5.74 11.00
N ARG A 207 11.13 4.40 11.03
CA ARG A 207 12.17 3.59 11.68
C ARG A 207 12.81 2.57 10.75
N HIS A 208 12.12 2.19 9.67
CA HIS A 208 12.62 1.26 8.67
C HIS A 208 11.95 1.50 7.32
N ILE A 209 12.59 1.03 6.26
CA ILE A 209 12.17 1.19 4.88
C ILE A 209 11.88 -0.20 4.31
N TYR A 210 10.74 -0.32 3.62
CA TYR A 210 10.38 -1.50 2.85
C TYR A 210 10.30 -1.14 1.37
N LEU A 211 11.24 -1.69 0.59
CA LEU A 211 11.23 -1.55 -0.86
C LEU A 211 10.28 -2.60 -1.44
N VAL A 212 9.29 -2.12 -2.17
CA VAL A 212 8.40 -2.92 -3.01
C VAL A 212 8.55 -2.39 -4.42
N ALA A 213 9.74 -2.59 -4.99
CA ALA A 213 10.18 -1.98 -6.23
C ALA A 213 9.82 -2.82 -7.48
N GLY A 214 8.55 -3.23 -7.57
CA GLY A 214 7.93 -3.69 -8.81
C GLY A 214 8.07 -5.17 -9.15
N SER A 215 6.92 -5.84 -9.27
CA SER A 215 6.80 -7.21 -9.77
C SER A 215 6.87 -7.23 -11.30
N LEU A 216 8.10 -7.14 -11.84
CA LEU A 216 8.37 -7.30 -13.27
C LEU A 216 8.45 -8.79 -13.62
N THR A 217 8.04 -9.17 -14.83
CA THR A 217 8.19 -10.55 -15.31
C THR A 217 9.65 -10.90 -15.67
N ASP A 218 10.48 -9.90 -15.94
CA ASP A 218 11.92 -10.03 -16.04
C ASP A 218 12.56 -9.83 -14.66
N SER A 219 13.05 -10.92 -14.07
CA SER A 219 13.67 -10.92 -12.75
C SER A 219 14.98 -10.12 -12.69
N HIS A 220 15.71 -10.00 -13.80
CA HIS A 220 16.93 -9.19 -13.84
C HIS A 220 16.60 -7.70 -13.85
N ALA A 221 15.59 -7.29 -14.62
CA ALA A 221 15.10 -5.91 -14.60
C ALA A 221 14.52 -5.53 -13.22
N GLU A 222 13.85 -6.46 -12.54
CA GLU A 222 13.40 -6.27 -11.16
C GLU A 222 14.59 -6.07 -10.21
N ALA A 223 15.57 -6.97 -10.27
CA ALA A 223 16.78 -6.89 -9.45
C ALA A 223 17.54 -5.56 -9.64
N GLU A 224 17.73 -5.13 -10.89
CA GLU A 224 18.40 -3.87 -11.22
C GLU A 224 17.71 -2.67 -10.58
N ARG A 225 16.37 -2.64 -10.59
CA ARG A 225 15.60 -1.56 -9.94
C ARG A 225 15.77 -1.56 -8.43
N TYR A 226 15.72 -2.73 -7.78
CA TYR A 226 15.95 -2.82 -6.33
C TYR A 226 17.36 -2.36 -5.96
N LEU A 227 18.36 -2.74 -6.76
CA LEU A 227 19.75 -2.36 -6.54
C LEU A 227 19.93 -0.85 -6.69
N GLN A 228 19.44 -0.29 -7.79
CA GLN A 228 19.48 1.15 -8.06
C GLN A 228 18.88 1.97 -6.92
N LEU A 229 17.72 1.57 -6.40
CA LEU A 229 17.08 2.24 -5.26
C LEU A 229 17.92 2.11 -3.99
N THR A 230 18.40 0.90 -3.68
CA THR A 230 19.18 0.65 -2.46
C THR A 230 20.44 1.50 -2.47
N GLU A 231 21.20 1.47 -3.56
CA GLU A 231 22.44 2.25 -3.72
C GLU A 231 22.18 3.75 -3.66
N ALA A 232 21.11 4.25 -4.29
CA ALA A 232 20.77 5.67 -4.25
C ALA A 232 20.40 6.15 -2.83
N LEU A 233 19.64 5.35 -2.08
CA LEU A 233 19.27 5.66 -0.70
C LEU A 233 20.50 5.65 0.22
N ILE A 234 21.31 4.60 0.14
CA ILE A 234 22.55 4.51 0.94
C ILE A 234 23.51 5.64 0.57
N GLY A 235 23.71 5.92 -0.72
CA GLY A 235 24.55 7.01 -1.20
C GLY A 235 24.07 8.39 -0.77
N ALA A 236 22.76 8.57 -0.57
CA ALA A 236 22.18 9.79 -0.02
C ALA A 236 22.27 9.90 1.51
N GLY A 237 22.89 8.93 2.18
CA GLY A 237 23.09 8.93 3.63
C GLY A 237 21.90 8.39 4.42
N VAL A 238 21.01 7.61 3.80
CA VAL A 238 19.95 6.90 4.54
C VAL A 238 20.58 5.86 5.46
N THR A 239 20.27 5.95 6.75
CA THR A 239 20.82 5.05 7.80
C THR A 239 19.78 4.08 8.37
N LEU A 240 18.52 4.20 7.96
CA LEU A 240 17.46 3.29 8.40
C LEU A 240 17.64 1.90 7.78
N PRO A 241 17.25 0.81 8.48
CA PRO A 241 17.23 -0.52 7.89
C PRO A 241 16.34 -0.56 6.64
N ILE A 242 16.88 -1.07 5.54
CA ILE A 242 16.18 -1.25 4.26
C ILE A 242 15.90 -2.75 4.07
N THR A 243 14.63 -3.13 3.99
CA THR A 243 14.20 -4.47 3.61
C THR A 243 13.66 -4.44 2.19
N ALA A 244 14.16 -5.29 1.32
CA ALA A 244 13.60 -5.50 -0.02
C ALA A 244 12.62 -6.67 -0.01
N GLY A 245 11.45 -6.51 -0.61
CA GLY A 245 10.48 -7.59 -0.81
C GLY A 245 10.30 -7.92 -2.29
N PRO A 246 11.32 -8.45 -2.98
CA PRO A 246 11.24 -8.74 -4.40
C PRO A 246 10.42 -10.01 -4.68
N SER A 247 10.18 -10.29 -5.96
CA SER A 247 9.75 -11.62 -6.40
C SER A 247 10.88 -12.66 -6.28
N ALA A 248 10.78 -13.78 -7.01
CA ALA A 248 11.78 -14.84 -6.99
C ALA A 248 13.07 -14.44 -7.75
N LEU A 249 13.89 -13.56 -7.17
CA LEU A 249 15.18 -13.16 -7.74
C LEU A 249 16.17 -14.32 -7.78
N ALA A 250 17.11 -14.24 -8.71
CA ALA A 250 18.24 -15.16 -8.71
C ALA A 250 19.11 -14.94 -7.45
N ARG A 251 19.76 -16.00 -6.98
CA ARG A 251 20.61 -15.96 -5.78
C ARG A 251 21.72 -14.90 -5.86
N ALA A 252 22.26 -14.67 -7.06
CA ALA A 252 23.28 -13.65 -7.28
C ALA A 252 22.74 -12.24 -7.04
N ASP A 253 21.52 -11.95 -7.51
CA ASP A 253 20.85 -10.66 -7.34
C ASP A 253 20.49 -10.40 -5.87
N THR A 254 19.99 -11.43 -5.16
CA THR A 254 19.78 -11.37 -3.71
C THR A 254 21.08 -11.04 -2.96
N ALA A 255 22.20 -11.62 -3.38
CA ALA A 255 23.50 -11.35 -2.78
C ALA A 255 23.98 -9.91 -3.06
N ALA A 256 23.78 -9.42 -4.28
CA ALA A 256 24.10 -8.04 -4.68
C ALA A 256 23.33 -7.01 -3.84
N LEU A 257 22.03 -7.22 -3.60
CA LEU A 257 21.23 -6.34 -2.75
C LEU A 257 21.74 -6.27 -1.30
N LYS A 258 22.12 -7.41 -0.73
CA LYS A 258 22.72 -7.45 0.62
C LYS A 258 24.07 -6.73 0.65
N GLN A 259 24.89 -6.88 -0.39
CA GLN A 259 26.16 -6.17 -0.51
C GLN A 259 25.98 -4.65 -0.66
N ALA A 260 24.90 -4.21 -1.33
CA ALA A 260 24.55 -2.80 -1.47
C ALA A 260 23.99 -2.16 -0.19
N GLY A 261 23.74 -2.94 0.86
CA GLY A 261 23.32 -2.45 2.18
C GLY A 261 21.87 -2.76 2.56
N ALA A 262 21.14 -3.58 1.79
CA ALA A 262 19.85 -4.08 2.23
C ALA A 262 20.02 -4.96 3.48
N ALA A 263 19.30 -4.62 4.56
CA ALA A 263 19.31 -5.35 5.82
C ALA A 263 18.63 -6.73 5.69
N ALA A 264 17.62 -6.83 4.83
CA ALA A 264 16.93 -8.07 4.50
C ALA A 264 16.45 -8.05 3.04
N VAL A 265 16.39 -9.25 2.45
CA VAL A 265 15.88 -9.56 1.10
C VAL A 265 15.19 -10.91 1.18
#